data_AF-A0A955PF83-F1
#
_entry.id   AF-A0A955PF83-F1
#
_cell.length_a   1.000
_cell.length_b   1.000
_cell.length_c   1.000
_cell.angle_alpha   90.00
_cell.angle_beta   90.00
_cell.angle_gamma   90.00
#
_symmetry.space_group_name_H-M   'P 1'
#
loop_
_entity.id
_entity.type
_entity.pdbx_description
1 polymer ?
#
loop_
_entity_poly.entity_id
_entity_poly.type
_entity_poly.pdbx_seq_one_letter_code
_entity_poly.pdbx_strand_id
1 'polypeptide(L)'
;MGRGAGNCPLELLLGFLHNPKFNVRPLLKCIQEQCLPLQSEMEWGYQLPYMVTGLLNQHPRTAIKMRAGESPDDYVGFWDQMVGSD
;
A
#
# COMPACT_ATOMS: atom_id res chain seq x y z
N MET A 1 7.96 -0.08 -0.74
CA MET A 1 7.41 -1.33 -0.17
C MET A 1 7.33 -1.22 1.35
N GLY A 2 6.30 -1.81 1.95
CA GLY A 2 6.03 -1.82 3.39
C GLY A 2 4.73 -2.56 3.67
N ARG A 3 4.48 -2.96 4.93
CA ARG A 3 3.21 -3.59 5.32
C ARG A 3 2.06 -2.58 5.25
N GLY A 4 0.82 -3.06 5.10
CA GLY A 4 -0.35 -2.19 4.98
C GLY A 4 -0.32 -1.40 3.66
N ALA A 5 -0.68 -0.11 3.72
CA ALA A 5 -0.63 0.78 2.56
C ALA A 5 0.79 1.02 1.99
N GLY A 6 1.83 0.59 2.71
CA GLY A 6 3.22 0.80 2.35
C GLY A 6 3.82 2.06 2.97
N ASN A 7 5.03 2.38 2.52
CA ASN A 7 5.79 3.56 2.94
C ASN A 7 5.80 4.61 1.83
N CYS A 8 6.29 5.81 2.15
CA CYS A 8 6.61 6.83 1.16
C CYS A 8 7.52 6.23 0.06
N PRO A 9 7.09 6.25 -1.23
CA PRO A 9 7.90 5.76 -2.32
C PRO A 9 9.20 6.56 -2.45
N LEU A 10 10.33 5.85 -2.55
CA LEU A 10 11.66 6.47 -2.58
C LEU A 10 11.85 7.33 -3.84
N GLU A 11 11.26 6.93 -4.96
CA GLU A 11 11.27 7.64 -6.23
C GLU A 11 10.54 8.98 -6.13
N LEU A 12 9.46 9.06 -5.35
CA LEU A 12 8.76 10.32 -5.07
C LEU A 12 9.61 11.23 -4.18
N LEU A 13 10.20 10.69 -3.12
CA LEU A 13 11.07 11.45 -2.22
C LEU A 13 12.29 12.01 -2.97
N LEU A 14 13.00 11.19 -3.74
CA LEU A 14 14.17 11.64 -4.48
C LEU A 14 13.81 12.64 -5.60
N GLY A 15 12.68 12.43 -6.28
CA GLY A 15 12.15 13.39 -7.25
C GLY A 15 11.84 14.75 -6.63
N PHE A 16 11.26 14.77 -5.43
CA PHE A 16 10.96 16.00 -4.70
C PHE A 16 12.22 16.73 -4.20
N LEU A 17 13.21 16.01 -3.71
CA LEU A 17 14.40 16.61 -3.10
C LEU A 17 15.30 17.38 -4.09
N HIS A 18 15.18 17.12 -5.41
CA HIS A 18 15.98 17.74 -6.47
C HIS A 18 17.50 17.81 -6.16
N ASN A 19 18.01 16.82 -5.43
CA ASN A 19 19.39 16.82 -4.95
C ASN A 19 20.30 16.12 -5.98
N PRO A 20 21.30 16.82 -6.57
CA PRO A 20 22.16 16.26 -7.62
C PRO A 20 23.06 15.11 -7.14
N LYS A 21 23.18 14.90 -5.82
CA LYS A 21 23.88 13.73 -5.24
C LYS A 21 23.18 12.41 -5.56
N PHE A 22 21.87 12.43 -5.79
CA PHE A 22 21.07 11.24 -6.01
C PHE A 22 20.57 11.18 -7.45
N ASN A 23 20.58 9.99 -8.04
CA ASN A 23 20.10 9.74 -9.38
C ASN A 23 18.88 8.80 -9.34
N VAL A 24 17.77 9.22 -9.92
CA VAL A 24 16.51 8.47 -9.95
C VAL A 24 16.57 7.30 -10.95
N ARG A 25 17.38 7.39 -12.01
CA ARG A 25 17.40 6.38 -13.08
C ARG A 25 17.70 4.95 -12.60
N PRO A 26 18.72 4.70 -11.75
CA PRO A 26 18.97 3.36 -11.22
C PRO A 26 17.81 2.82 -10.38
N LEU A 27 17.11 3.69 -9.66
CA LEU A 27 15.94 3.30 -8.87
C LEU A 27 14.78 2.87 -9.78
N LEU A 28 14.49 3.63 -10.84
CA LEU A 28 13.47 3.24 -11.82
C LEU A 28 13.79 1.90 -12.48
N LYS A 29 15.06 1.64 -12.79
CA LYS A 29 15.50 0.33 -13.33
C LYS A 29 15.22 -0.80 -12.33
N CYS A 30 15.57 -0.61 -11.05
CA CYS A 30 15.28 -1.59 -10.00
C CYS A 30 13.77 -1.84 -9.85
N ILE A 31 12.96 -0.78 -9.86
CA ILE A 31 11.49 -0.90 -9.81
C ILE A 31 10.99 -1.74 -10.99
N GLN A 32 11.44 -1.45 -12.21
CA GLN A 32 11.03 -2.18 -13.41
C GLN A 32 11.43 -3.66 -13.37
N GLU A 33 12.67 -3.95 -13.01
CA GLU A 33 13.23 -5.31 -13.13
C GLU A 33 12.93 -6.19 -11.92
N GLN A 34 12.70 -5.61 -10.74
CA GLN A 34 12.58 -6.35 -9.47
C GLN A 34 11.23 -6.12 -8.80
N CYS A 35 10.77 -4.87 -8.68
CA CYS A 35 9.53 -4.59 -7.96
C CYS A 35 8.28 -4.93 -8.79
N LEU A 36 8.18 -4.54 -10.06
CA LEU A 36 6.97 -4.82 -10.84
C LEU A 36 6.67 -6.33 -11.00
N PRO A 37 7.65 -7.22 -11.25
CA PRO A 37 7.39 -8.65 -11.32
C PRO A 37 6.82 -9.21 -10.01
N LEU A 38 7.42 -8.82 -8.88
CA LEU A 38 6.99 -9.26 -7.56
C LEU A 38 5.52 -8.83 -7.24
N GLN A 39 4.98 -7.79 -7.90
CA GLN A 39 3.60 -7.32 -7.69
C GLN A 39 2.56 -8.32 -8.23
N SER A 40 2.95 -9.13 -9.22
CA SER A 40 2.10 -10.22 -9.72
C SER A 40 2.08 -11.45 -8.80
N GLU A 41 3.09 -11.58 -7.94
CA GLU A 41 3.24 -12.71 -7.01
C GLU A 41 2.66 -12.41 -5.63
N MET A 42 2.73 -11.15 -5.20
CA MET A 42 2.17 -10.72 -3.92
C MET A 42 1.54 -9.33 -4.03
N GLU A 43 0.44 -9.14 -3.30
CA GLU A 43 -0.15 -7.84 -3.13
C GLU A 43 0.69 -6.98 -2.15
N TRP A 44 0.99 -5.75 -2.56
CA TRP A 44 1.44 -4.70 -1.64
C TRP A 44 0.94 -3.34 -2.10
N GLY A 45 1.16 -2.35 -1.23
CA GLY A 45 0.88 -0.96 -1.54
C GLY A 45 -0.53 -0.58 -1.11
N TYR A 46 -0.94 0.60 -1.57
CA TYR A 46 -2.22 1.17 -1.17
C TYR A 46 -3.39 0.35 -1.72
N GLN A 47 -4.39 0.14 -0.87
CA GLN A 47 -5.66 -0.52 -1.16
C GLN A 47 -6.76 0.17 -0.34
N LEU A 48 -8.01 0.10 -0.81
CA LEU A 48 -9.14 0.77 -0.15
C LEU A 48 -9.33 0.39 1.33
N PRO A 49 -9.15 -0.88 1.76
CA PRO A 49 -9.23 -1.22 3.19
C PRO A 49 -8.21 -0.51 4.07
N TYR A 50 -7.02 -0.17 3.53
CA TYR A 50 -6.04 0.61 4.28
C TYR A 50 -6.46 2.05 4.47
N MET A 51 -7.18 2.63 3.49
CA MET A 51 -7.82 3.92 3.65
C MET A 51 -8.87 3.90 4.76
N VAL A 52 -9.73 2.87 4.80
CA VAL A 52 -10.73 2.70 5.87
C VAL A 52 -10.06 2.67 7.24
N THR A 53 -9.05 1.82 7.43
CA THR A 53 -8.33 1.77 8.72
C THR A 53 -7.63 3.09 9.04
N GLY A 54 -7.11 3.80 8.02
CA GLY A 54 -6.46 5.10 8.20
C GLY A 54 -7.43 6.20 8.64
N LEU A 55 -8.59 6.31 7.99
CA LEU A 55 -9.64 7.27 8.36
C LEU A 55 -10.13 7.06 9.79
N LEU A 56 -10.24 5.81 10.22
CA LEU A 56 -10.70 5.43 11.55
C LEU A 56 -9.58 5.39 12.61
N ASN A 57 -8.36 5.82 12.25
CA ASN A 57 -7.17 5.80 13.11
C ASN A 57 -6.92 4.41 13.75
N GLN A 58 -7.13 3.35 12.97
CA GLN A 58 -6.93 1.96 13.37
C GLN A 58 -5.64 1.38 12.79
N HIS A 59 -5.03 0.46 13.52
CA HIS A 59 -3.88 -0.29 13.01
C HIS A 59 -4.29 -1.07 11.74
N PRO A 60 -3.47 -1.10 10.66
CA PRO A 60 -3.83 -1.74 9.39
C PRO A 60 -4.00 -3.27 9.46
N ARG A 61 -3.90 -3.89 10.65
CA ARG A 61 -3.95 -5.35 10.82
C ARG A 61 -5.28 -5.93 10.35
N THR A 62 -6.38 -5.22 10.61
CA THR A 62 -7.72 -5.68 10.22
C THR A 62 -7.90 -5.63 8.71
N ALA A 63 -7.40 -4.58 8.04
CA ALA A 63 -7.36 -4.49 6.59
C ALA A 63 -6.46 -5.57 5.96
N ILE A 64 -5.28 -5.84 6.53
CA ILE A 64 -4.40 -6.95 6.09
C ILE A 64 -5.14 -8.28 6.18
N LYS A 65 -5.84 -8.53 7.30
CA LYS A 65 -6.62 -9.77 7.49
C LYS A 65 -7.75 -9.89 6.46
N MET A 66 -8.45 -8.80 6.17
CA MET A 66 -9.52 -8.77 5.18
C MET A 66 -8.99 -9.07 3.77
N ARG A 67 -7.89 -8.44 3.35
CA ARG A 67 -7.25 -8.69 2.04
C ARG A 67 -6.76 -10.13 1.87
N ALA A 68 -6.42 -10.81 2.96
CA ALA A 68 -6.02 -12.22 2.96
C ALA A 68 -7.21 -13.20 3.15
N GLY A 69 -8.44 -12.69 3.28
CA GLY A 69 -9.64 -13.47 3.55
C GLY A 69 -10.40 -13.93 2.30
N GLU A 70 -11.61 -14.46 2.51
CA GLU A 70 -12.45 -15.04 1.44
C GLU A 70 -13.14 -13.99 0.57
N SER A 71 -13.29 -12.75 1.05
CA SER A 71 -13.95 -11.66 0.34
C SER A 71 -13.07 -10.40 0.33
N PRO A 72 -11.89 -10.45 -0.31
CA PRO A 72 -10.90 -9.37 -0.24
C PRO A 72 -11.40 -8.06 -0.85
N ASP A 73 -12.43 -8.10 -1.71
CA ASP A 73 -12.98 -6.95 -2.43
C ASP A 73 -14.35 -6.47 -1.89
N ASP A 74 -14.87 -7.05 -0.80
CA ASP A 74 -16.08 -6.54 -0.13
C ASP A 74 -15.75 -5.31 0.73
N TYR A 75 -15.45 -4.20 0.07
CA TYR A 75 -15.03 -2.96 0.74
C TYR A 75 -16.17 -2.31 1.52
N VAL A 76 -17.41 -2.47 1.07
CA VAL A 76 -18.60 -1.92 1.73
C VAL A 76 -18.87 -2.70 3.01
N GLY A 77 -18.90 -4.03 2.95
CA GLY A 77 -19.05 -4.86 4.14
C GLY A 77 -17.91 -4.63 5.14
N PHE A 78 -16.67 -4.44 4.66
CA PHE A 78 -15.56 -4.06 5.53
C PHE A 78 -15.75 -2.68 6.18
N TRP A 79 -16.25 -1.69 5.45
CA TRP A 79 -16.58 -0.39 6.02
C TRP A 79 -17.64 -0.52 7.12
N ASP A 80 -18.77 -1.17 6.84
CA ASP A 80 -19.88 -1.35 7.78
C ASP A 80 -19.43 -2.07 9.05
N GLN A 81 -18.61 -3.11 8.91
CA GLN A 81 -17.96 -3.82 10.02
C GLN A 81 -17.08 -2.89 10.87
N MET A 82 -16.31 -2.01 10.23
CA MET A 82 -15.33 -1.15 10.91
C MET A 82 -15.97 0.05 11.62
N VAL A 83 -17.10 0.56 11.13
CA VAL A 83 -17.83 1.68 11.76
C VAL A 83 -18.88 1.23 12.78
N GLY A 84 -19.17 -0.08 12.87
CA GLY A 84 -20.12 -0.63 13.83
C GLY A 84 -21.57 -0.35 13.45
N SER A 85 -21.89 -0.47 12.16
CA SER A 85 -23.29 -0.42 11.71
C SER A 85 -23.97 -1.74 12.09
N ASP A 86 -24.97 -1.65 12.99
CA ASP A 86 -25.95 -2.72 13.25
C ASP A 86 -26.77 -3.06 12.00
#